data_AF-A0A2W2FJ32-F1
#
_entry.id   AF-A0A2W2FJ32-F1
#
_cell.length_a   1.000
_cell.length_b   1.000
_cell.length_c   1.000
_cell.angle_alpha   90.00
_cell.angle_beta   90.00
_cell.angle_gamma   90.00
#
_symmetry.space_group_name_H-M   'P 1'
#
loop_
_entity.id
_entity.type
_entity.pdbx_description
1 polymer ?
#
loop_
_entity_poly.entity_id
_entity_poly.type
_entity_poly.pdbx_seq_one_letter_code
_entity_poly.pdbx_strand_id
1 'polypeptide(L)' 'MHGLDRTAMEAVVARIQRMSDEHGRALDDSCRLLADDAWLGPAAVRFGQEVHGLRHDLRSTLARALADARAGLAVAR' A
#
# COMPACT_ATOMS: atom_id res chain seq x y z
N MET A 1 29.09 -15.33 -5.39
CA MET A 1 28.52 -13.99 -5.67
C MET A 1 27.01 -14.01 -5.96
N HIS A 2 26.32 -15.15 -5.87
CA HIS A 2 24.89 -15.29 -6.16
C HIS A 2 23.97 -15.03 -4.96
N GLY A 3 24.37 -15.43 -3.75
CA GLY A 3 23.57 -15.19 -2.53
C GLY A 3 23.39 -13.72 -2.16
N LEU A 4 24.30 -12.83 -2.58
CA LEU A 4 24.19 -11.38 -2.34
C LEU A 4 23.03 -10.74 -3.12
N ASP A 5 22.73 -11.24 -4.32
CA ASP A 5 21.64 -10.73 -5.16
C ASP A 5 20.27 -11.13 -4.57
N ARG A 6 20.15 -12.37 -4.08
CA ARG A 6 18.96 -12.84 -3.38
C ARG A 6 18.72 -12.07 -2.08
N THR A 7 19.73 -11.91 -1.22
CA THR A 7 19.58 -11.14 0.04
C THR A 7 19.22 -9.68 -0.21
N ALA A 8 19.79 -9.06 -1.25
CA ALA A 8 19.42 -7.69 -1.64
C ALA A 8 17.95 -7.62 -2.09
N MET A 9 17.49 -8.60 -2.87
CA MET A 9 16.10 -8.67 -3.32
C MET A 9 15.12 -8.92 -2.17
N GLU A 10 15.47 -9.76 -1.20
CA GLU A 10 14.69 -9.95 0.04
C GLU A 10 14.55 -8.64 0.84
N ALA A 11 15.64 -7.87 0.96
CA ALA A 11 15.61 -6.58 1.63
C ALA A 11 14.71 -5.56 0.92
N VAL A 12 14.71 -5.57 -0.43
CA VAL A 12 13.81 -4.74 -1.24
C VAL A 12 12.34 -5.13 -1.02
N VAL A 13 12.03 -6.43 -1.06
CA VAL A 13 10.68 -6.95 -0.80
C VAL A 13 10.19 -6.55 0.60
N ALA A 14 11.03 -6.74 1.62
CA ALA A 14 10.70 -6.37 3.00
C ALA A 14 10.46 -4.86 3.15
N ARG A 15 11.26 -4.02 2.46
CA ARG A 15 11.07 -2.57 2.45
C ARG A 15 9.75 -2.17 1.79
N ILE A 16 9.43 -2.72 0.62
CA ILE A 16 8.17 -2.45 -0.08
C ILE A 16 6.99 -2.85 0.81
N GLN A 17 7.06 -4.01 1.46
CA GLN A 17 5.99 -4.49 2.31
C GLN A 17 5.80 -3.60 3.55
N ARG A 18 6.89 -3.20 4.22
CA ARG A 18 6.80 -2.27 5.36
C ARG A 18 6.19 -0.92 4.96
N MET A 19 6.65 -0.33 3.85
CA MET A 19 6.09 0.93 3.35
C MET A 19 4.61 0.79 2.99
N SER A 20 4.23 -0.36 2.42
CA SER A 20 2.83 -0.66 2.10
C SER A 20 1.96 -0.69 3.36
N ASP A 21 2.45 -1.35 4.41
CA ASP A 21 1.72 -1.48 5.67
C ASP A 21 1.65 -0.16 6.45
N GLU A 22 2.72 0.64 6.44
CA GLU A 22 2.75 1.99 7.05
C GLU A 22 1.76 2.93 6.36
N HIS A 23 1.82 3.03 5.03
CA HIS A 23 0.91 3.89 4.26
C HIS A 23 -0.53 3.40 4.30
N GLY A 24 -0.74 2.07 4.31
CA GLY A 24 -2.07 1.48 4.47
C GLY A 24 -2.71 1.88 5.80
N ARG A 25 -1.97 1.78 6.91
CA ARG A 25 -2.46 2.16 8.24
C ARG A 25 -2.83 3.64 8.34
N ALA A 26 -1.95 4.54 7.89
CA ALA A 26 -2.22 5.98 7.94
C ALA A 26 -3.48 6.38 7.16
N LEU A 27 -3.73 5.71 6.03
CA LEU A 27 -4.88 5.99 5.20
C LEU A 27 -6.17 5.39 5.79
N ASP A 28 -6.10 4.20 6.41
CA ASP A 28 -7.23 3.59 7.11
C ASP A 28 -7.65 4.43 8.33
N ASP A 29 -6.69 4.99 9.07
CA ASP A 29 -6.98 5.95 10.15
C ASP A 29 -7.65 7.22 9.63
N SER A 30 -7.20 7.75 8.49
CA SER A 30 -7.81 8.92 7.85
C SER A 30 -9.25 8.65 7.40
N CYS A 31 -9.50 7.47 6.79
CA CYS A 31 -10.85 7.03 6.42
C CYS A 31 -11.75 6.85 7.65
N ARG A 32 -11.22 6.32 8.76
CA ARG A 32 -11.98 6.15 10.00
C ARG A 32 -12.39 7.49 10.60
N LEU A 33 -11.48 8.46 10.63
CA LEU A 33 -11.78 9.82 11.10
C LEU A 33 -12.85 10.52 10.23
N LEU A 34 -12.89 10.22 8.93
CA LEU A 34 -13.94 10.68 8.02
C LEU A 34 -15.31 10.02 8.28
N ALA A 35 -15.31 8.78 8.74
CA ALA A 35 -16.53 7.99 8.97
C ALA A 35 -17.21 8.28 10.32
N ASP A 36 -16.49 8.83 11.31
CA ASP A 36 -17.02 9.17 12.65
C ASP A 36 -17.92 10.44 12.66
N ASP A 37 -18.75 10.63 11.63
CA ASP A 37 -19.88 11.58 11.54
C ASP A 37 -19.55 13.09 11.69
N ALA A 38 -18.29 13.50 11.66
CA ALA A 38 -17.93 14.92 11.75
C ALA A 38 -18.11 15.70 10.42
N TRP A 39 -18.27 15.00 9.29
CA TRP A 39 -18.24 15.60 7.95
C TRP A 39 -19.58 15.39 7.23
N LEU A 40 -20.46 16.38 7.36
CA LEU A 40 -21.81 16.35 6.78
C LEU A 40 -21.89 17.16 5.47
N GLY A 41 -22.70 16.67 4.53
CA GLY A 41 -23.05 17.37 3.29
C GLY A 41 -22.40 16.81 2.02
N PRO A 42 -22.85 17.28 0.83
CA PRO A 42 -22.44 16.69 -0.45
C PRO A 42 -20.94 16.74 -0.72
N ALA A 43 -20.26 17.81 -0.26
CA ALA A 43 -18.82 17.95 -0.40
C ALA A 43 -18.05 16.91 0.45
N ALA A 44 -18.50 16.64 1.67
CA ALA A 44 -17.95 15.62 2.54
C ALA A 44 -18.12 14.21 1.97
N VAL A 45 -19.31 13.90 1.44
CA VAL A 45 -19.58 12.61 0.78
C VAL A 45 -18.65 12.41 -0.42
N ARG A 46 -18.51 13.42 -1.29
CA ARG A 46 -17.61 13.35 -2.44
C ARG A 46 -16.15 13.16 -2.02
N PHE A 47 -15.69 13.92 -1.02
CA PHE A 47 -14.34 13.78 -0.51
C PHE A 47 -14.10 12.40 0.10
N GLY A 48 -15.06 11.86 0.85
CA GLY A 48 -14.98 10.49 1.37
C GLY A 48 -14.88 9.44 0.25
N GLN A 49 -15.67 9.58 -0.81
CA GLN A 49 -15.59 8.71 -1.99
C GLN A 49 -14.22 8.81 -2.69
N GLU A 50 -13.70 10.02 -2.88
CA GLU A 50 -12.37 10.25 -3.47
C GLU A 50 -11.27 9.60 -2.63
N VAL A 51 -11.27 9.80 -1.31
CA VAL A 51 -10.30 9.19 -0.39
C VAL A 51 -10.39 7.67 -0.42
N HIS A 52 -11.60 7.10 -0.45
CA HIS A 52 -11.79 5.65 -0.58
C HIS A 52 -11.32 5.09 -1.93
N GLY A 53 -11.50 5.84 -3.02
CA GLY A 53 -10.98 5.49 -4.35
C GLY A 53 -9.45 5.47 -4.34
N LEU A 54 -8.82 6.55 -3.87
CA LEU A 54 -7.37 6.65 -3.73
C LEU A 54 -6.79 5.54 -2.83
N ARG A 55 -7.52 5.15 -1.77
CA ARG A 55 -7.15 3.99 -0.94
C ARG A 55 -7.09 2.71 -1.74
N HIS A 56 -8.13 2.45 -2.53
CA HIS A 56 -8.22 1.25 -3.33
C HIS A 56 -7.08 1.17 -4.35
N ASP A 57 -6.83 2.28 -5.05
CA ASP A 57 -5.79 2.37 -6.08
C ASP A 57 -4.39 2.19 -5.49
N LEU A 58 -4.12 2.81 -4.33
CA LEU A 58 -2.86 2.64 -3.60
C LEU A 58 -2.65 1.18 -3.20
N ARG A 59 -3.66 0.53 -2.61
CA ARG A 59 -3.56 -0.89 -2.20
C ARG A 59 -3.35 -1.81 -3.39
N SER A 60 -4.02 -1.56 -4.51
CA SER A 60 -3.86 -2.31 -5.75
C SER A 60 -2.43 -2.18 -6.31
N THR A 61 -1.91 -0.94 -6.36
CA THR A 61 -0.56 -0.66 -6.84
C THR A 61 0.51 -1.33 -5.97
N LEU A 62 0.38 -1.24 -4.65
CA LEU A 62 1.31 -1.86 -3.71
C LEU A 62 1.27 -3.39 -3.78
N ALA A 63 0.07 -3.98 -3.89
CA ALA A 63 -0.07 -5.43 -4.07
C ALA A 63 0.61 -5.91 -5.36
N ARG A 64 0.49 -5.16 -6.45
CA ARG A 64 1.16 -5.45 -7.71
C ARG A 64 2.68 -5.36 -7.57
N ALA A 65 3.20 -4.28 -7.02
CA ALA A 65 4.63 -4.10 -6.81
C ALA A 65 5.23 -5.23 -5.94
N LEU A 66 4.51 -5.67 -4.91
CA LEU A 66 4.92 -6.78 -4.07
C LEU A 66 4.90 -8.13 -4.81
N ALA A 67 3.87 -8.38 -5.64
CA ALA A 67 3.79 -9.57 -6.47
C ALA A 67 4.95 -9.64 -7.47
N ASP A 68 5.24 -8.52 -8.15
CA ASP A 68 6.34 -8.41 -9.12
C ASP A 68 7.70 -8.63 -8.44
N ALA A 69 7.91 -8.03 -7.27
CA ALA A 69 9.15 -8.21 -6.50
C ALA A 69 9.33 -9.66 -6.00
N ARG A 70 8.25 -10.32 -5.55
CA ARG A 70 8.28 -11.73 -5.15
C ARG A 70 8.54 -12.67 -6.33
N ALA A 71 7.95 -12.37 -7.49
CA ALA A 71 8.22 -13.12 -8.72
C ALA A 71 9.69 -12.98 -9.14
N GLY A 72 10.25 -11.77 -9.08
CA GLY A 72 11.68 -11.50 -9.30
C GLY A 72 12.58 -12.26 -8.34
N LEU A 73 12.23 -12.30 -7.05
CA LEU A 73 12.97 -13.07 -6.05
C LEU A 73 12.91 -14.58 -6.32
N ALA A 74 11.77 -15.12 -6.74
CA ALA A 74 11.60 -16.54 -7.02
C ALA A 74 12.50 -17.03 -8.17
N VAL A 75 12.84 -16.14 -9.11
CA VAL A 75 13.72 -16.45 -10.24
C VAL A 75 15.19 -16.04 -10.02
N ALA A 76 15.50 -15.31 -8.94
CA ALA A 76 16.86 -14.96 -8.56
C ALA A 76 17.61 -16.21 -8.07
N ARG A 77 18.68 -16.59 -8.79
CA ARG A 77 19.53 -17.76 -8.51
C ARG A 77 20.71 -17.41 -7.61
#